data_AF-A0A9W8REE4-F1
#
_entry.id   AF-A0A9W8REE4-F1
#
_cell.length_a   1.000
_cell.length_b   1.000
_cell.length_c   1.000
_cell.angle_alpha   90.00
_cell.angle_beta   90.00
_cell.angle_gamma   90.00
#
_symmetry.space_group_name_H-M   'P 1'
#
loop_
_entity.id
_entity.type
_entity.pdbx_description
1 polymer ?
#
loop_
_entity_poly.entity_id
_entity_poly.type
_entity_poly.pdbx_seq_one_letter_code
_entity_poly.pdbx_strand_id
1 'polypeptide(L)'
;MASGPRRNLPTSLRIPPSTAEWTVTKKYDSNNTHEIEKMGSPLGSPTLAASTAKFRNKVPAQMQRCLPLYIGCVCLLLIILNFDVFYAIPSPLDLIWREEDHPIRPSRGSSFPQKIWQTWKLDPLNFEDRDLVTSRTWVAKNPNMRYEVLTDANEMAFVEEHFGPNGLNRPDIVKFYRSINLQIIKADLLRYMIMYAQGGVYADIDVEALRPVHRFIPERYDEKDIDMIVGVEIDQPDFSDHPILGKKSKSFCQWTIISKPHQPVMLKLIENIMVWLKNVAKEQKVPLGEVQLDFDQVISGTGPSAFTKALLEQMNQRRSGGPKVTWDMFHNMDESKIVGRVLVLDVEAFCAGQGHSDSGNHDSRGALVKHHYHASNWPSKHPRYSHPVYGQVEDCNWNAECVRLWDENVAEYNKLTEEEKKTKLDEAKKGGE
;
A
#
# COMPACT_ATOMS: atom_id res chain seq x y z
N MET A 1 -20.45 42.02 35.32
CA MET A 1 -20.73 42.57 33.97
C MET A 1 -19.48 42.39 33.12
N ALA A 2 -19.57 41.70 31.97
CA ALA A 2 -18.56 41.66 30.89
C ALA A 2 -19.00 40.60 29.85
N SER A 3 -20.00 40.89 29.03
CA SER A 3 -20.54 39.93 28.05
C SER A 3 -19.82 40.02 26.70
N GLY A 4 -18.91 39.08 26.44
CA GLY A 4 -18.35 38.85 25.09
C GLY A 4 -19.33 38.06 24.21
N PRO A 5 -19.35 38.26 22.88
CA PRO A 5 -20.33 37.61 22.00
C PRO A 5 -20.02 36.14 21.75
N ARG A 6 -21.05 35.29 21.83
CA ARG A 6 -21.00 33.92 21.29
C ARG A 6 -20.81 34.00 19.78
N ARG A 7 -19.74 33.40 19.24
CA ARG A 7 -19.64 33.08 17.81
C ARG A 7 -20.34 31.75 17.58
N ASN A 8 -21.26 31.72 16.62
CA ASN A 8 -21.93 30.48 16.21
C ASN A 8 -20.94 29.60 15.45
N LEU A 9 -20.98 28.28 15.66
CA LEU A 9 -20.21 27.32 14.87
C LEU A 9 -20.79 27.21 13.44
N PRO A 10 -19.97 26.98 12.41
CA PRO A 10 -20.44 26.52 11.11
C PRO A 10 -20.98 25.07 11.23
N THR A 11 -22.18 24.82 10.71
CA THR A 11 -22.87 23.51 10.82
C THR A 11 -22.31 22.42 9.88
N SER A 12 -21.09 22.58 9.36
CA SER A 12 -20.51 21.78 8.27
C SER A 12 -19.46 20.75 8.70
N LEU A 13 -19.26 20.56 10.01
CA LEU A 13 -18.37 19.52 10.58
C LEU A 13 -19.17 18.55 11.45
N ARG A 14 -20.04 17.77 10.81
CA ARG A 14 -20.54 16.50 11.36
C ARG A 14 -19.89 15.36 10.59
N ILE A 15 -19.34 14.38 11.32
CA ILE A 15 -18.99 13.08 10.76
C ILE A 15 -20.31 12.44 10.26
N PRO A 16 -20.39 12.00 8.99
CA PRO A 16 -21.59 11.33 8.49
C PRO A 16 -21.69 9.90 9.07
N PRO A 17 -22.88 9.41 9.43
CA PRO A 17 -23.08 8.01 9.79
C PRO A 17 -22.82 7.09 8.59
N SER A 18 -22.31 5.89 8.86
CA SER A 18 -21.76 4.99 7.85
C SER A 18 -22.82 4.13 7.14
N THR A 19 -23.43 4.64 6.07
CA THR A 19 -24.34 3.89 5.18
C THR A 19 -23.99 4.07 3.69
N ALA A 20 -22.89 3.44 3.26
CA ALA A 20 -22.44 3.43 1.87
C ALA A 20 -22.93 2.17 1.10
N GLU A 21 -24.24 2.11 0.80
CA GLU A 21 -24.76 1.11 -0.15
C GLU A 21 -24.38 1.48 -1.59
N TRP A 22 -23.30 0.86 -2.10
CA TRP A 22 -22.85 1.07 -3.48
C TRP A 22 -23.77 0.39 -4.51
N THR A 23 -24.66 1.18 -5.11
CA THR A 23 -25.67 0.68 -6.06
C THR A 23 -25.05 0.34 -7.41
N VAL A 24 -25.04 -0.96 -7.77
CA VAL A 24 -24.47 -1.45 -9.02
C VAL A 24 -25.34 -1.07 -10.23
N THR A 25 -24.98 0.00 -10.93
CA THR A 25 -25.62 0.41 -12.19
C THR A 25 -25.06 -0.36 -13.39
N LYS A 26 -25.53 -1.59 -13.59
CA LYS A 26 -25.41 -2.26 -14.90
C LYS A 26 -26.15 -1.41 -15.95
N LYS A 27 -25.52 -1.17 -17.10
CA LYS A 27 -26.19 -0.67 -18.29
C LYS A 27 -25.79 -1.51 -19.51
N TYR A 28 -26.79 -1.94 -20.26
CA TYR A 28 -26.66 -2.74 -21.47
C TYR A 28 -27.53 -2.09 -22.57
N ASP A 29 -27.57 -2.72 -23.75
CA ASP A 29 -28.43 -2.39 -24.91
C ASP A 29 -28.07 -1.09 -25.70
N SER A 30 -28.28 -1.00 -27.02
CA SER A 30 -28.41 -2.02 -28.09
C SER A 30 -28.26 -1.33 -29.48
N ASN A 31 -28.39 -2.06 -30.60
CA ASN A 31 -28.06 -1.59 -31.96
C ASN A 31 -29.27 -1.09 -32.80
N ASN A 32 -28.94 -0.40 -33.91
CA ASN A 32 -29.55 -0.44 -35.27
C ASN A 32 -30.49 0.68 -35.83
N THR A 33 -29.91 1.53 -36.70
CA THR A 33 -30.22 1.79 -38.14
C THR A 33 -31.54 2.38 -38.71
N HIS A 34 -31.37 3.33 -39.65
CA HIS A 34 -32.19 3.72 -40.84
C HIS A 34 -33.62 4.33 -40.59
N GLU A 35 -34.24 5.20 -41.41
CA GLU A 35 -34.01 5.87 -42.73
C GLU A 35 -34.04 7.44 -42.59
N ILE A 36 -33.86 8.38 -43.55
CA ILE A 36 -34.08 8.56 -45.03
C ILE A 36 -35.57 8.82 -45.40
N GLU A 37 -36.01 9.72 -46.31
CA GLU A 37 -35.38 10.75 -47.21
C GLU A 37 -35.86 12.19 -46.83
N LYS A 38 -36.27 13.23 -47.61
CA LYS A 38 -36.44 13.63 -49.05
C LYS A 38 -36.31 15.19 -49.19
N MET A 39 -36.68 15.84 -50.31
CA MET A 39 -36.52 17.30 -50.57
C MET A 39 -37.66 17.96 -51.41
N GLY A 40 -37.83 19.30 -51.34
CA GLY A 40 -38.76 20.08 -52.20
C GLY A 40 -38.65 21.62 -52.05
N SER A 41 -38.84 22.37 -53.15
CA SER A 41 -38.77 23.87 -53.28
C SER A 41 -39.43 24.29 -54.63
N PRO A 42 -39.46 25.56 -55.14
CA PRO A 42 -38.96 26.86 -54.62
C PRO A 42 -39.94 28.07 -54.87
N LEU A 43 -39.38 29.31 -54.86
CA LEU A 43 -39.84 30.58 -55.48
C LEU A 43 -40.74 31.56 -54.69
N GLY A 44 -40.28 32.82 -54.58
CA GLY A 44 -41.03 33.99 -54.07
C GLY A 44 -40.12 35.17 -53.66
N SER A 45 -40.22 36.32 -54.33
CA SER A 45 -39.46 37.58 -54.11
C SER A 45 -40.17 38.72 -54.89
N PRO A 46 -40.00 40.05 -54.65
CA PRO A 46 -38.76 40.73 -54.20
C PRO A 46 -38.89 42.04 -53.34
N THR A 47 -37.73 42.73 -53.16
CA THR A 47 -37.52 44.20 -52.98
C THR A 47 -37.95 44.97 -51.71
N LEU A 48 -37.06 44.93 -50.71
CA LEU A 48 -36.31 46.07 -50.11
C LEU A 48 -36.75 47.54 -50.36
N ALA A 49 -36.93 48.29 -49.25
CA ALA A 49 -36.29 49.59 -48.95
C ALA A 49 -36.50 49.96 -47.46
N ALA A 50 -35.66 50.73 -46.75
CA ALA A 50 -34.20 50.94 -46.81
C ALA A 50 -33.69 51.64 -45.52
N SER A 51 -32.58 51.19 -44.93
CA SER A 51 -31.68 52.03 -44.10
C SER A 51 -30.31 51.33 -43.95
N THR A 52 -29.24 52.08 -43.63
CA THR A 52 -27.85 51.60 -43.82
C THR A 52 -26.93 51.89 -42.63
N ALA A 53 -26.38 50.83 -42.02
CA ALA A 53 -25.25 50.91 -41.10
C ALA A 53 -24.44 49.59 -41.10
N LYS A 54 -23.44 49.46 -41.98
CA LYS A 54 -22.48 48.34 -41.97
C LYS A 54 -21.18 48.74 -41.29
N PHE A 55 -21.09 48.57 -39.97
CA PHE A 55 -19.78 48.61 -39.30
C PHE A 55 -18.94 47.42 -39.76
N ARG A 56 -17.81 47.71 -40.42
CA ARG A 56 -16.92 46.73 -41.06
C ARG A 56 -15.53 46.85 -40.47
N ASN A 57 -15.32 46.22 -39.32
CA ASN A 57 -14.00 46.17 -38.66
C ASN A 57 -13.00 45.39 -39.52
N LYS A 58 -12.27 46.10 -40.38
CA LYS A 58 -11.06 45.58 -41.03
C LYS A 58 -9.89 45.71 -40.06
N VAL A 59 -9.22 44.60 -39.77
CA VAL A 59 -7.92 44.61 -39.07
C VAL A 59 -6.92 45.45 -39.90
N PRO A 60 -6.11 46.34 -39.28
CA PRO A 60 -5.13 47.15 -40.00
C PRO A 60 -4.13 46.30 -40.81
N ALA A 61 -3.80 46.73 -42.02
CA ALA A 61 -2.91 45.99 -42.93
C ALA A 61 -1.50 45.73 -42.35
N GLN A 62 -1.06 46.54 -41.38
CA GLN A 62 0.20 46.36 -40.65
C GLN A 62 0.12 45.18 -39.67
N MET A 63 -1.00 44.99 -38.95
CA MET A 63 -1.25 43.77 -38.17
C MET A 63 -1.35 42.54 -39.08
N GLN A 64 -1.98 42.64 -40.25
CA GLN A 64 -2.09 41.51 -41.18
C GLN A 64 -0.73 40.99 -41.67
N ARG A 65 0.31 41.85 -41.73
CA ARG A 65 1.69 41.45 -42.07
C ARG A 65 2.44 40.78 -40.92
N CYS A 66 2.12 41.14 -39.68
CA CYS A 66 2.74 40.55 -38.48
C CYS A 66 1.97 39.32 -37.97
N LEU A 67 0.70 39.13 -38.35
CA LEU A 67 -0.14 38.02 -37.91
C LEU A 67 0.48 36.63 -38.18
N PRO A 68 1.14 36.35 -39.33
CA PRO A 68 1.84 35.08 -39.54
C PRO A 68 3.02 34.88 -38.59
N LEU A 69 3.71 35.97 -38.22
CA LEU A 69 4.82 35.94 -37.26
C LEU A 69 4.30 35.61 -35.85
N TYR A 70 3.21 36.27 -35.41
CA TYR A 70 2.59 35.98 -34.11
C TYR A 70 2.01 34.56 -34.04
N ILE A 71 1.36 34.08 -35.10
CA ILE A 71 0.92 32.68 -35.19
C ILE A 71 2.13 31.73 -35.12
N GLY A 72 3.21 32.02 -35.86
CA GLY A 72 4.45 31.25 -35.82
C GLY A 72 5.06 31.20 -34.41
N CYS A 73 5.13 32.35 -33.72
CA CYS A 73 5.60 32.41 -32.33
C CYS A 73 4.69 31.60 -31.39
N VAL A 74 3.36 31.70 -31.49
CA VAL A 74 2.43 30.91 -30.66
C VAL A 74 2.55 29.42 -30.95
N CYS A 75 2.66 29.00 -32.21
CA CYS A 75 2.91 27.61 -32.58
C CYS A 75 4.25 27.11 -32.04
N LEU A 76 5.33 27.90 -32.12
CA LEU A 76 6.63 27.54 -31.53
C LEU A 76 6.54 27.39 -30.01
N LEU A 77 5.85 28.32 -29.33
CA LEU A 77 5.65 28.28 -27.88
C LEU A 77 4.82 27.06 -27.45
N LEU A 78 3.79 26.70 -28.23
CA LEU A 78 3.02 25.47 -28.03
C LEU A 78 3.86 24.21 -28.27
N ILE A 79 4.72 24.19 -29.29
CA ILE A 79 5.64 23.07 -29.56
C ILE A 79 6.66 22.91 -28.42
N ILE A 80 7.18 24.01 -27.86
CA ILE A 80 8.10 23.99 -26.72
C ILE A 80 7.39 23.54 -25.43
N LEU A 81 6.17 24.03 -25.16
CA LEU A 81 5.39 23.64 -23.98
C LEU A 81 4.78 22.23 -24.08
N ASN A 82 4.78 21.60 -25.25
CA ASN A 82 4.33 20.22 -25.47
C ASN A 82 5.46 19.35 -26.05
N PHE A 83 6.73 19.73 -25.83
CA PHE A 83 7.89 19.05 -26.40
C PHE A 83 7.95 17.57 -25.98
N ASP A 84 7.62 17.29 -24.72
CA ASP A 84 7.51 15.93 -24.17
C ASP A 84 6.42 15.10 -24.86
N VAL A 85 5.32 15.73 -25.31
CA VAL A 85 4.25 15.07 -26.06
C VAL A 85 4.73 14.68 -27.46
N PHE A 86 5.52 15.53 -28.12
CA PHE A 86 6.08 15.21 -29.44
C PHE A 86 7.15 14.11 -29.41
N TYR A 87 7.87 13.95 -28.29
CA TYR A 87 8.74 12.78 -28.06
C TYR A 87 7.99 11.53 -27.57
N ALA A 88 6.74 11.67 -27.12
CA ALA A 88 5.87 10.56 -26.70
C ALA A 88 4.98 9.98 -27.82
N ILE A 89 5.05 10.50 -29.05
CA ILE A 89 4.40 9.92 -30.23
C ILE A 89 5.39 8.94 -30.89
N PRO A 90 5.13 7.61 -30.88
CA PRO A 90 5.96 6.65 -31.61
C PRO A 90 5.89 6.92 -33.11
N SER A 91 6.96 6.62 -33.84
CA SER A 91 6.91 6.72 -35.30
C SER A 91 5.99 5.63 -35.88
N PRO A 92 5.40 5.83 -37.07
CA PRO A 92 4.63 4.78 -37.75
C PRO A 92 5.46 3.52 -38.08
N LEU A 93 6.79 3.57 -37.96
CA LEU A 93 7.69 2.43 -38.15
C LEU A 93 7.87 1.62 -36.86
N ASP A 94 7.77 2.23 -35.68
CA ASP A 94 7.82 1.52 -34.39
C ASP A 94 6.58 0.64 -34.17
N LEU A 95 5.46 0.99 -34.81
CA LEU A 95 4.26 0.15 -34.91
C LEU A 95 4.44 -1.08 -35.82
N ILE A 96 5.45 -1.07 -36.70
CA ILE A 96 5.81 -2.22 -37.55
C ILE A 96 6.89 -3.06 -36.86
N TRP A 97 7.83 -2.42 -36.18
CA TRP A 97 8.74 -3.06 -35.22
C TRP A 97 8.10 -3.24 -33.85
N ARG A 98 6.87 -3.79 -33.83
CA ARG A 98 6.38 -4.48 -32.63
C ARG A 98 7.28 -5.70 -32.43
N GLU A 99 8.35 -5.49 -31.68
CA GLU A 99 9.26 -6.52 -31.22
C GLU A 99 8.43 -7.68 -30.67
N GLU A 100 8.59 -8.87 -31.26
CA GLU A 100 8.01 -10.07 -30.66
C GLU A 100 8.56 -10.16 -29.24
N ASP A 101 7.69 -10.27 -28.22
CA ASP A 101 8.11 -10.44 -26.82
C ASP A 101 8.98 -11.70 -26.70
N HIS A 102 10.27 -11.53 -26.97
CA HIS A 102 11.25 -12.61 -27.01
C HIS A 102 11.25 -13.24 -25.63
N PRO A 103 10.91 -14.53 -25.49
CA PRO A 103 10.68 -15.13 -24.18
C PRO A 103 11.96 -15.03 -23.37
N ILE A 104 11.99 -14.06 -22.44
CA ILE A 104 13.16 -13.72 -21.65
C ILE A 104 13.54 -15.00 -20.92
N ARG A 105 14.66 -15.60 -21.35
CA ARG A 105 15.15 -16.85 -20.75
C ARG A 105 15.34 -16.60 -19.25
N PRO A 106 15.02 -17.58 -18.37
CA PRO A 106 15.25 -17.43 -16.94
C PRO A 106 16.68 -16.96 -16.70
N SER A 107 16.85 -15.87 -15.94
CA SER A 107 18.14 -15.22 -15.72
C SER A 107 19.06 -16.19 -14.98
N ARG A 108 19.97 -16.84 -15.71
CA ARG A 108 21.03 -17.73 -15.20
C ARG A 108 22.13 -16.96 -14.45
N GLY A 109 21.74 -15.92 -13.72
CA GLY A 109 22.60 -14.94 -13.06
C GLY A 109 21.90 -14.07 -12.02
N SER A 110 20.59 -14.28 -11.74
CA SER A 110 20.02 -13.74 -10.50
C SER A 110 20.50 -14.57 -9.31
N SER A 111 20.98 -13.87 -8.30
CA SER A 111 21.43 -14.36 -6.99
C SER A 111 20.27 -14.52 -5.99
N PHE A 112 19.10 -13.93 -6.25
CA PHE A 112 17.87 -14.24 -5.53
C PHE A 112 17.25 -15.56 -6.01
N PRO A 113 16.74 -16.42 -5.09
CA PRO A 113 16.03 -17.64 -5.46
C PRO A 113 14.83 -17.32 -6.36
N GLN A 114 14.74 -18.02 -7.50
CA GLN A 114 13.67 -17.82 -8.50
C GLN A 114 12.37 -18.53 -8.08
N LYS A 115 11.90 -18.22 -6.88
CA LYS A 115 10.74 -18.81 -6.22
C LYS A 115 9.85 -17.70 -5.64
N ILE A 116 8.54 -17.84 -5.82
CA ILE A 116 7.51 -16.98 -5.26
C ILE A 116 6.69 -17.79 -4.27
N TRP A 117 6.47 -17.22 -3.09
CA TRP A 117 5.72 -17.79 -2.00
C TRP A 117 4.50 -16.94 -1.68
N GLN A 118 3.36 -17.57 -1.47
CA GLN A 118 2.27 -17.02 -0.69
C GLN A 118 1.87 -18.03 0.41
N THR A 119 1.13 -17.59 1.42
CA THR A 119 0.62 -18.47 2.50
C THR A 119 -0.88 -18.31 2.64
N TRP A 120 -1.65 -19.39 2.47
CA TRP A 120 -3.10 -19.32 2.60
C TRP A 120 -3.75 -20.63 3.07
N LYS A 121 -4.94 -20.53 3.67
CA LYS A 121 -5.62 -21.64 4.37
C LYS A 121 -5.84 -22.88 3.49
N LEU A 122 -6.12 -22.64 2.21
CA LEU A 122 -6.46 -23.63 1.19
C LEU A 122 -5.38 -23.64 0.10
N ASP A 123 -5.36 -24.70 -0.71
CA ASP A 123 -4.48 -24.78 -1.87
C ASP A 123 -5.04 -24.00 -3.10
N PRO A 124 -4.23 -23.72 -4.14
CA PRO A 124 -4.64 -22.93 -5.29
C PRO A 124 -5.81 -23.48 -6.14
N LEU A 125 -6.20 -24.75 -5.99
CA LEU A 125 -7.38 -25.30 -6.67
C LEU A 125 -8.69 -24.96 -5.94
N ASN A 126 -8.59 -24.57 -4.66
CA ASN A 126 -9.70 -24.26 -3.76
C ASN A 126 -9.72 -22.78 -3.32
N PHE A 127 -9.03 -21.91 -4.06
CA PHE A 127 -9.05 -20.45 -3.82
C PHE A 127 -10.41 -19.82 -4.19
N GLU A 128 -10.84 -18.83 -3.38
CA GLU A 128 -11.91 -17.90 -3.75
C GLU A 128 -11.46 -17.01 -4.92
N ASP A 129 -12.38 -16.51 -5.75
CA ASP A 129 -12.05 -15.69 -6.93
C ASP A 129 -11.13 -14.49 -6.61
N ARG A 130 -11.28 -13.85 -5.45
CA ARG A 130 -10.40 -12.77 -4.96
C ARG A 130 -8.94 -13.22 -4.87
N ASP A 131 -8.71 -14.33 -4.17
CA ASP A 131 -7.37 -14.88 -3.88
C ASP A 131 -6.75 -15.46 -5.15
N LEU A 132 -7.60 -15.99 -6.03
CA LEU A 132 -7.22 -16.52 -7.33
C LEU A 132 -6.85 -15.42 -8.34
N VAL A 133 -7.51 -14.26 -8.31
CA VAL A 133 -7.15 -13.10 -9.15
C VAL A 133 -5.80 -12.51 -8.75
N THR A 134 -5.58 -12.27 -7.46
CA THR A 134 -4.33 -11.70 -6.93
C THR A 134 -3.14 -12.65 -7.18
N SER A 135 -3.21 -13.91 -6.74
CA SER A 135 -2.16 -14.90 -6.94
C SER A 135 -1.78 -15.15 -8.42
N ARG A 136 -2.76 -15.16 -9.34
CA ARG A 136 -2.51 -15.30 -10.79
C ARG A 136 -1.60 -14.21 -11.34
N THR A 137 -1.62 -12.99 -10.79
CA THR A 137 -0.75 -11.91 -11.28
C THR A 137 0.73 -12.21 -11.05
N TRP A 138 1.09 -12.81 -9.91
CA TRP A 138 2.48 -13.23 -9.63
C TRP A 138 3.01 -14.20 -10.68
N VAL A 139 2.21 -15.22 -11.05
CA VAL A 139 2.56 -16.19 -12.08
C VAL A 139 2.61 -15.54 -13.47
N ALA A 140 1.62 -14.71 -13.82
CA ALA A 140 1.51 -14.08 -15.13
C ALA A 140 2.63 -13.05 -15.40
N LYS A 141 3.08 -12.31 -14.38
CA LYS A 141 4.21 -11.36 -14.50
C LYS A 141 5.57 -12.06 -14.45
N ASN A 142 5.67 -13.23 -13.81
CA ASN A 142 6.93 -13.91 -13.56
C ASN A 142 6.91 -15.39 -14.03
N PRO A 143 6.63 -15.68 -15.32
CA PRO A 143 6.38 -17.04 -15.81
C PRO A 143 7.58 -18.00 -15.70
N ASN A 144 8.77 -17.48 -15.40
CA ASN A 144 10.01 -18.25 -15.18
C ASN A 144 10.25 -18.62 -13.71
N MET A 145 9.50 -18.06 -12.76
CA MET A 145 9.69 -18.31 -11.33
C MET A 145 8.78 -19.43 -10.85
N ARG A 146 9.27 -20.26 -9.92
CA ARG A 146 8.49 -21.33 -9.30
C ARG A 146 7.53 -20.73 -8.26
N TYR A 147 6.23 -20.76 -8.53
CA TYR A 147 5.19 -20.33 -7.60
C TYR A 147 4.78 -21.47 -6.65
N GLU A 148 4.69 -21.19 -5.35
CA GLU A 148 4.24 -22.13 -4.32
C GLU A 148 3.36 -21.45 -3.26
N VAL A 149 2.46 -22.24 -2.67
CA VAL A 149 1.61 -21.84 -1.55
C VAL A 149 1.78 -22.84 -0.41
N LEU A 150 2.18 -22.35 0.77
CA LEU A 150 2.05 -23.13 2.00
C LEU A 150 0.67 -22.90 2.62
N THR A 151 0.11 -23.95 3.22
CA THR A 151 -1.26 -23.99 3.72
C THR A 151 -1.35 -24.60 5.11
N ASP A 152 -2.48 -24.39 5.78
CA ASP A 152 -2.81 -24.96 7.09
C ASP A 152 -2.58 -26.49 7.16
N ALA A 153 -2.65 -27.18 6.00
CA ALA A 153 -2.44 -28.62 5.88
C ALA A 153 -0.96 -29.04 5.68
N ASN A 154 -0.04 -28.13 5.32
CA ASN A 154 1.37 -28.45 5.03
C ASN A 154 2.41 -27.56 5.76
N GLU A 155 2.01 -26.47 6.40
CA GLU A 155 2.89 -25.56 7.16
C GLU A 155 3.79 -26.30 8.17
N MET A 156 3.22 -27.21 8.96
CA MET A 156 3.98 -28.01 9.93
C MET A 156 5.02 -28.92 9.28
N ALA A 157 4.75 -29.45 8.08
CA ALA A 157 5.71 -30.30 7.36
C ALA A 157 6.91 -29.47 6.86
N PHE A 158 6.65 -28.27 6.31
CA PHE A 158 7.71 -27.33 5.93
C PHE A 158 8.58 -26.89 7.13
N VAL A 159 7.94 -26.61 8.27
CA VAL A 159 8.63 -26.28 9.53
C VAL A 159 9.49 -27.46 10.01
N GLU A 160 8.98 -28.69 9.94
CA GLU A 160 9.72 -29.88 10.38
C GLU A 160 10.83 -30.30 9.41
N GLU A 161 10.68 -30.08 8.10
CA GLU A 161 11.73 -30.29 7.11
C GLU A 161 12.92 -29.34 7.33
N HIS A 162 12.66 -28.03 7.43
CA HIS A 162 13.73 -27.03 7.47
C HIS A 162 14.28 -26.74 8.86
N PHE A 163 13.46 -26.84 9.93
CA PHE A 163 13.89 -26.53 11.30
C PHE A 163 14.02 -27.79 12.18
N GLY A 164 13.59 -28.96 11.70
CA GLY A 164 13.79 -30.24 12.39
C GLY A 164 15.23 -30.78 12.33
N PRO A 165 15.47 -31.99 12.85
CA PRO A 165 16.81 -32.56 13.02
C PRO A 165 17.62 -32.73 11.72
N ASN A 166 16.94 -32.88 10.57
CA ASN A 166 17.57 -33.07 9.26
C ASN A 166 17.88 -31.74 8.53
N GLY A 167 17.31 -30.63 9.01
CA GLY A 167 17.54 -29.28 8.49
C GLY A 167 18.46 -28.50 9.43
N LEU A 168 17.99 -27.36 9.92
CA LEU A 168 18.73 -26.46 10.83
C LEU A 168 18.93 -27.02 12.25
N ASN A 169 18.33 -28.18 12.58
CA ASN A 169 18.35 -28.80 13.90
C ASN A 169 17.97 -27.82 15.03
N ARG A 170 16.83 -27.14 14.86
CA ARG A 170 16.20 -26.21 15.81
C ARG A 170 14.87 -26.77 16.34
N PRO A 171 14.89 -27.88 17.10
CA PRO A 171 13.68 -28.48 17.67
C PRO A 171 12.98 -27.57 18.67
N ASP A 172 13.63 -26.51 19.16
CA ASP A 172 13.02 -25.44 19.96
C ASP A 172 12.09 -24.54 19.12
N ILE A 173 12.45 -24.24 17.87
CA ILE A 173 11.61 -23.51 16.91
C ILE A 173 10.41 -24.38 16.51
N VAL A 174 10.65 -25.64 16.11
CA VAL A 174 9.59 -26.59 15.71
C VAL A 174 8.56 -26.79 16.83
N LYS A 175 9.02 -27.04 18.08
CA LYS A 175 8.13 -27.19 19.24
C LYS A 175 7.36 -25.90 19.54
N PHE A 176 7.99 -24.74 19.40
CA PHE A 176 7.35 -23.45 19.63
C PHE A 176 6.25 -23.18 18.61
N TYR A 177 6.53 -23.31 17.30
CA TYR A 177 5.54 -23.09 16.24
C TYR A 177 4.32 -24.03 16.39
N ARG A 178 4.56 -25.31 16.70
CA ARG A 178 3.50 -26.30 16.98
C ARG A 178 2.65 -25.96 18.22
N SER A 179 3.14 -25.12 19.13
CA SER A 179 2.47 -24.75 20.39
C SER A 179 1.58 -23.50 20.28
N ILE A 180 1.43 -22.91 19.08
CA ILE A 180 0.70 -21.64 18.87
C ILE A 180 -0.63 -21.94 18.16
N ASN A 181 -1.73 -21.43 18.71
CA ASN A 181 -3.06 -21.51 18.10
C ASN A 181 -3.52 -20.19 17.43
N LEU A 182 -2.84 -19.07 17.72
CA LEU A 182 -3.14 -17.78 17.11
C LEU A 182 -2.66 -17.76 15.64
N GLN A 183 -3.61 -17.80 14.71
CA GLN A 183 -3.32 -17.98 13.29
C GLN A 183 -2.53 -16.81 12.66
N ILE A 184 -2.73 -15.57 13.13
CA ILE A 184 -1.92 -14.42 12.67
C ILE A 184 -0.45 -14.55 13.11
N ILE A 185 -0.21 -15.01 14.34
CA ILE A 185 1.13 -15.25 14.89
C ILE A 185 1.83 -16.40 14.15
N LYS A 186 1.08 -17.43 13.72
CA LYS A 186 1.57 -18.47 12.82
C LYS A 186 1.94 -17.93 11.45
N ALA A 187 1.05 -17.20 10.78
CA ALA A 187 1.32 -16.59 9.47
C ALA A 187 2.56 -15.69 9.50
N ASP A 188 2.69 -14.85 10.54
CA ASP A 188 3.86 -13.99 10.75
C ASP A 188 5.15 -14.80 10.92
N LEU A 189 5.16 -15.79 11.80
CA LEU A 189 6.33 -16.68 11.94
C LEU A 189 6.65 -17.43 10.65
N LEU A 190 5.63 -17.94 9.94
CA LEU A 190 5.79 -18.74 8.74
C LEU A 190 6.45 -17.93 7.62
N ARG A 191 6.08 -16.66 7.40
CA ARG A 191 6.75 -15.83 6.39
C ARG A 191 8.23 -15.61 6.70
N TYR A 192 8.59 -15.30 7.95
CA TYR A 192 10.00 -15.16 8.34
C TYR A 192 10.77 -16.49 8.25
N MET A 193 10.11 -17.62 8.55
CA MET A 193 10.68 -18.96 8.45
C MET A 193 10.90 -19.39 6.99
N ILE A 194 9.97 -19.07 6.08
CA ILE A 194 10.13 -19.21 4.63
C ILE A 194 11.35 -18.42 4.14
N MET A 195 11.41 -17.13 4.48
CA MET A 195 12.48 -16.24 3.98
C MET A 195 13.86 -16.57 4.57
N TYR A 196 13.92 -17.17 5.77
CA TYR A 196 15.16 -17.73 6.29
C TYR A 196 15.56 -19.05 5.60
N ALA A 197 14.62 -20.00 5.46
CA ALA A 197 14.94 -21.37 5.00
C ALA A 197 15.20 -21.47 3.49
N GLN A 198 14.39 -20.80 2.66
CA GLN A 198 14.54 -20.85 1.19
C GLN A 198 14.73 -19.48 0.55
N GLY A 199 14.22 -18.40 1.16
CA GLY A 199 14.22 -17.08 0.53
C GLY A 199 13.38 -17.05 -0.75
N GLY A 200 13.76 -16.18 -1.68
CA GLY A 200 13.03 -15.88 -2.90
C GLY A 200 12.20 -14.62 -2.71
N VAL A 201 10.95 -14.64 -3.18
CA VAL A 201 9.93 -13.62 -2.97
C VAL A 201 8.83 -14.21 -2.10
N TYR A 202 8.39 -13.48 -1.08
CA TYR A 202 7.17 -13.75 -0.34
C TYR A 202 6.18 -12.60 -0.50
N ALA A 203 4.89 -12.91 -0.61
CA ALA A 203 3.80 -11.97 -0.51
C ALA A 203 2.59 -12.56 0.23
N ASP A 204 1.87 -11.75 1.00
CA ASP A 204 0.54 -12.12 1.54
C ASP A 204 -0.45 -12.39 0.37
N ILE A 205 -1.53 -13.15 0.62
CA ILE A 205 -2.37 -13.68 -0.47
C ILE A 205 -3.06 -12.57 -1.29
N ASP A 206 -3.51 -11.50 -0.63
CA ASP A 206 -4.17 -10.35 -1.23
C ASP A 206 -3.21 -9.28 -1.76
N VAL A 207 -1.99 -9.67 -2.10
CA VAL A 207 -1.02 -8.87 -2.86
C VAL A 207 -1.08 -9.22 -4.34
N GLU A 208 -1.31 -8.20 -5.16
CA GLU A 208 -1.28 -8.23 -6.61
C GLU A 208 0.09 -7.74 -7.13
N ALA A 209 0.69 -8.45 -8.08
CA ALA A 209 1.91 -8.04 -8.77
C ALA A 209 1.58 -7.12 -9.96
N LEU A 210 1.77 -5.81 -9.80
CA LEU A 210 1.61 -4.84 -10.89
C LEU A 210 2.77 -4.96 -11.89
N ARG A 211 3.99 -5.18 -11.39
CA ARG A 211 5.25 -5.27 -12.15
C ARG A 211 5.94 -6.62 -11.91
N PRO A 212 6.78 -7.11 -12.83
CA PRO A 212 7.59 -8.30 -12.61
C PRO A 212 8.74 -8.04 -11.62
N VAL A 213 9.16 -9.06 -10.87
CA VAL A 213 10.14 -8.98 -9.77
C VAL A 213 11.47 -8.37 -10.21
N HIS A 214 11.90 -8.60 -11.45
CA HIS A 214 13.14 -8.00 -11.98
C HIS A 214 13.11 -6.46 -12.06
N ARG A 215 11.93 -5.82 -11.98
CA ARG A 215 11.79 -4.35 -11.90
C ARG A 215 11.86 -3.81 -10.47
N PHE A 216 11.89 -4.67 -9.46
CA PHE A 216 11.97 -4.26 -8.05
C PHE A 216 13.39 -3.79 -7.67
N ILE A 217 14.38 -4.01 -8.54
CA ILE A 217 15.73 -3.47 -8.43
C ILE A 217 15.89 -2.45 -9.56
N PRO A 218 15.94 -1.14 -9.24
CA PRO A 218 16.21 -0.11 -10.23
C PRO A 218 17.58 -0.29 -10.88
N GLU A 219 17.67 0.06 -12.17
CA GLU A 219 18.83 -0.15 -13.05
C GLU A 219 20.14 0.54 -12.58
N ARG A 220 20.05 1.43 -11.56
CA ARG A 220 21.20 2.06 -10.88
C ARG A 220 21.87 1.19 -9.81
N TYR A 221 21.31 0.01 -9.49
CA TYR A 221 21.82 -0.91 -8.48
C TYR A 221 22.19 -2.27 -9.07
N ASP A 222 23.28 -2.87 -8.56
CA ASP A 222 23.70 -4.23 -8.90
C ASP A 222 23.10 -5.22 -7.88
N GLU A 223 22.45 -6.28 -8.37
CA GLU A 223 21.84 -7.32 -7.54
C GLU A 223 22.85 -8.00 -6.60
N LYS A 224 24.13 -8.08 -6.98
CA LYS A 224 25.18 -8.69 -6.14
C LYS A 224 25.35 -7.96 -4.80
N ASP A 225 24.98 -6.68 -4.73
CA ASP A 225 25.17 -5.81 -3.57
C ASP A 225 23.95 -5.76 -2.64
N ILE A 226 22.87 -6.46 -3.01
CA ILE A 226 21.60 -6.53 -2.30
C ILE A 226 21.36 -7.98 -1.87
N ASP A 227 21.15 -8.24 -0.57
CA ASP A 227 20.78 -9.56 -0.04
C ASP A 227 19.30 -9.68 0.36
N MET A 228 18.61 -8.54 0.46
CA MET A 228 17.21 -8.42 0.85
C MET A 228 16.59 -7.12 0.28
N ILE A 229 15.30 -7.15 -0.06
CA ILE A 229 14.51 -5.99 -0.51
C ILE A 229 13.26 -5.87 0.36
N VAL A 230 12.96 -4.65 0.81
CA VAL A 230 11.74 -4.26 1.53
C VAL A 230 11.25 -2.90 1.02
N GLY A 231 9.98 -2.59 1.18
CA GLY A 231 9.45 -1.22 1.02
C GLY A 231 9.26 -0.53 2.37
N VAL A 232 9.16 0.80 2.38
CA VAL A 232 8.57 1.54 3.51
C VAL A 232 7.04 1.36 3.44
N GLU A 233 6.39 1.24 4.60
CA GLU A 233 4.94 1.07 4.72
C GLU A 233 4.32 2.28 5.43
N ILE A 234 4.64 2.47 6.70
CA ILE A 234 4.21 3.65 7.46
C ILE A 234 5.42 4.55 7.71
N ASP A 235 5.38 5.77 7.17
CA ASP A 235 6.33 6.83 7.44
C ASP A 235 5.57 8.06 7.94
N GLN A 236 5.35 8.08 9.25
CA GLN A 236 4.56 9.08 9.97
C GLN A 236 5.28 9.48 11.28
N PRO A 237 6.57 9.89 11.22
CA PRO A 237 7.45 9.96 12.38
C PRO A 237 7.00 10.93 13.47
N ASP A 238 6.24 11.97 13.12
CA ASP A 238 5.68 12.98 14.03
C ASP A 238 4.79 12.36 15.11
N PHE A 239 4.10 11.26 14.80
CA PHE A 239 3.26 10.55 15.77
C PHE A 239 4.05 9.60 16.68
N SER A 240 5.38 9.56 16.62
CA SER A 240 6.13 8.49 17.29
C SER A 240 6.11 8.49 18.82
N ASP A 241 5.81 9.65 19.43
CA ASP A 241 5.59 9.78 20.87
C ASP A 241 4.09 9.63 21.26
N HIS A 242 3.17 9.50 20.30
CA HIS A 242 1.74 9.30 20.56
C HIS A 242 1.48 7.90 21.14
N PRO A 243 0.72 7.75 22.25
CA PRO A 243 0.67 6.51 23.03
C PRO A 243 0.13 5.27 22.28
N ILE A 244 -0.83 5.48 21.36
CA ILE A 244 -1.39 4.41 20.49
C ILE A 244 -0.62 4.31 19.17
N LEU A 245 -0.67 5.36 18.35
CA LEU A 245 -0.08 5.41 17.00
C LEU A 245 1.45 5.25 16.97
N GLY A 246 2.19 5.68 18.00
CA GLY A 246 3.65 5.78 17.95
C GLY A 246 4.37 4.45 17.68
N LYS A 247 3.84 3.34 18.21
CA LYS A 247 4.37 1.98 17.98
C LYS A 247 4.33 1.53 16.52
N LYS A 248 3.45 2.12 15.71
CA LYS A 248 3.16 1.78 14.31
C LYS A 248 3.42 2.94 13.34
N SER A 249 3.89 4.09 13.84
CA SER A 249 4.23 5.31 13.08
C SER A 249 5.37 5.16 12.06
N LYS A 250 6.16 4.09 12.17
CA LYS A 250 7.43 3.89 11.46
C LYS A 250 7.60 2.39 11.18
N SER A 251 7.29 1.94 9.97
CA SER A 251 7.42 0.53 9.56
C SER A 251 7.90 0.32 8.13
N PHE A 252 8.70 -0.72 7.94
CA PHE A 252 8.89 -1.37 6.67
C PHE A 252 7.77 -2.38 6.40
N CYS A 253 7.35 -2.47 5.15
CA CYS A 253 6.47 -3.50 4.64
C CYS A 253 7.07 -4.89 4.93
N GLN A 254 6.23 -5.76 5.48
CA GLN A 254 6.57 -7.15 5.82
C GLN A 254 5.67 -8.18 5.12
N TRP A 255 4.52 -7.74 4.58
CA TRP A 255 3.62 -8.54 3.76
C TRP A 255 4.10 -8.71 2.31
N THR A 256 5.21 -8.05 1.92
CA THR A 256 6.01 -8.41 0.72
C THR A 256 7.48 -8.23 1.03
N ILE A 257 8.26 -9.31 0.84
CA ILE A 257 9.69 -9.37 1.17
C ILE A 257 10.40 -10.14 0.06
N ILE A 258 11.58 -9.67 -0.35
CA ILE A 258 12.47 -10.43 -1.23
C ILE A 258 13.78 -10.66 -0.47
N SER A 259 14.29 -11.88 -0.44
CA SER A 259 15.47 -12.21 0.37
C SER A 259 16.24 -13.38 -0.23
N LYS A 260 17.57 -13.35 -0.12
CA LYS A 260 18.39 -14.57 -0.19
C LYS A 260 18.09 -15.42 1.05
N PRO A 261 18.29 -16.75 1.02
CA PRO A 261 18.16 -17.56 2.23
C PRO A 261 19.17 -17.14 3.30
N HIS A 262 18.92 -17.60 4.53
CA HIS A 262 19.80 -17.49 5.69
C HIS A 262 20.17 -16.05 6.13
N GLN A 263 19.35 -15.04 5.80
CA GLN A 263 19.58 -13.68 6.31
C GLN A 263 19.41 -13.63 7.84
N PRO A 264 20.43 -13.19 8.61
CA PRO A 264 20.40 -13.29 10.07
C PRO A 264 19.23 -12.56 10.73
N VAL A 265 18.72 -11.49 10.11
CA VAL A 265 17.54 -10.76 10.60
C VAL A 265 16.31 -11.65 10.75
N MET A 266 16.08 -12.60 9.83
CA MET A 266 14.89 -13.45 9.87
C MET A 266 14.93 -14.42 11.06
N LEU A 267 16.08 -15.10 11.27
CA LEU A 267 16.25 -15.96 12.44
C LEU A 267 16.23 -15.16 13.74
N LYS A 268 16.89 -13.99 13.77
CA LYS A 268 16.89 -13.09 14.94
C LYS A 268 15.48 -12.60 15.27
N LEU A 269 14.64 -12.33 14.28
CA LEU A 269 13.24 -11.97 14.45
C LEU A 269 12.41 -13.13 15.00
N ILE A 270 12.54 -14.34 14.42
CA ILE A 270 11.90 -15.56 14.93
C ILE A 270 12.26 -15.78 16.41
N GLU A 271 13.53 -15.66 16.78
CA GLU A 271 13.99 -15.81 18.16
C GLU A 271 13.50 -14.70 19.10
N ASN A 272 13.44 -13.45 18.62
CA ASN A 272 12.87 -12.34 19.37
C ASN A 272 11.36 -12.57 19.63
N ILE A 273 10.60 -13.04 18.63
CA ILE A 273 9.18 -13.44 18.76
C ILE A 273 9.04 -14.59 19.76
N MET A 274 9.90 -15.61 19.69
CA MET A 274 9.92 -16.74 20.62
C MET A 274 10.11 -16.31 22.07
N VAL A 275 10.97 -15.32 22.33
CA VAL A 275 11.17 -14.78 23.68
C VAL A 275 9.97 -13.93 24.11
N TRP A 276 9.48 -13.05 23.23
CA TRP A 276 8.36 -12.17 23.50
C TRP A 276 7.08 -12.94 23.84
N LEU A 277 6.63 -13.88 22.99
CA LEU A 277 5.39 -14.61 23.22
C LEU A 277 5.45 -15.51 24.47
N LYS A 278 6.62 -16.05 24.81
CA LYS A 278 6.84 -16.79 26.07
C LYS A 278 6.74 -15.90 27.30
N ASN A 279 7.14 -14.63 27.21
CA ASN A 279 6.96 -13.66 28.29
C ASN A 279 5.49 -13.27 28.45
N VAL A 280 4.79 -12.97 27.34
CA VAL A 280 3.34 -12.68 27.37
C VAL A 280 2.54 -13.86 27.94
N ALA A 281 2.85 -15.09 27.54
CA ALA A 281 2.23 -16.30 28.10
C ALA A 281 2.47 -16.44 29.62
N LYS A 282 3.68 -16.14 30.09
CA LYS A 282 4.05 -16.15 31.51
C LYS A 282 3.35 -15.04 32.30
N GLU A 283 3.17 -13.86 31.72
CA GLU A 283 2.48 -12.71 32.32
C GLU A 283 0.96 -12.98 32.45
N GLN A 284 0.35 -13.53 31.39
CA GLN A 284 -1.04 -13.98 31.38
C GLN A 284 -1.27 -15.28 32.18
N LYS A 285 -0.21 -16.03 32.49
CA LYS A 285 -0.20 -17.33 33.21
C LYS A 285 -0.92 -18.45 32.47
N VAL A 286 -0.87 -18.43 31.14
CA VAL A 286 -1.49 -19.40 30.23
C VAL A 286 -0.43 -20.12 29.38
N PRO A 287 -0.70 -21.32 28.82
CA PRO A 287 0.18 -21.92 27.82
C PRO A 287 0.17 -21.11 26.50
N LEU A 288 1.19 -21.29 25.66
CA LEU A 288 1.37 -20.57 24.39
C LEU A 288 0.14 -20.65 23.44
N GLY A 289 -0.61 -21.75 23.49
CA GLY A 289 -1.81 -21.96 22.68
C GLY A 289 -3.07 -21.24 23.18
N GLU A 290 -3.02 -20.62 24.36
CA GLU A 290 -4.16 -19.93 24.99
C GLU A 290 -3.93 -18.41 25.12
N VAL A 291 -2.73 -17.92 24.78
CA VAL A 291 -2.39 -16.50 24.78
C VAL A 291 -3.41 -15.69 23.97
N GLN A 292 -3.91 -14.62 24.57
CA GLN A 292 -4.73 -13.62 23.89
C GLN A 292 -3.90 -12.37 23.62
N LEU A 293 -4.14 -11.70 22.49
CA LEU A 293 -3.40 -10.49 22.11
C LEU A 293 -4.37 -9.40 21.65
N ASP A 294 -4.09 -8.15 22.00
CA ASP A 294 -4.69 -6.98 21.34
C ASP A 294 -4.03 -6.71 19.97
N PHE A 295 -4.62 -5.80 19.19
CA PHE A 295 -4.12 -5.45 17.85
C PHE A 295 -2.68 -4.93 17.86
N ASP A 296 -2.33 -4.05 18.81
CA ASP A 296 -1.00 -3.43 18.89
C ASP A 296 0.05 -4.45 19.36
N GLN A 297 -0.33 -5.42 20.17
CA GLN A 297 0.52 -6.54 20.56
C GLN A 297 0.87 -7.44 19.37
N VAL A 298 -0.05 -7.68 18.43
CA VAL A 298 0.28 -8.39 17.17
C VAL A 298 1.26 -7.55 16.35
N ILE A 299 0.94 -6.28 16.07
CA ILE A 299 1.76 -5.37 15.26
C ILE A 299 3.18 -5.16 15.84
N SER A 300 3.30 -5.05 17.16
CA SER A 300 4.58 -4.79 17.86
C SER A 300 5.33 -6.03 18.33
N GLY A 301 4.66 -7.18 18.41
CA GLY A 301 5.25 -8.47 18.78
C GLY A 301 5.77 -9.28 17.59
N THR A 302 5.01 -9.35 16.51
CA THR A 302 5.30 -10.18 15.32
C THR A 302 5.20 -9.47 13.98
N GLY A 303 4.32 -8.47 13.88
CA GLY A 303 4.04 -7.73 12.66
C GLY A 303 5.09 -6.66 12.30
N PRO A 304 4.70 -5.62 11.53
CA PRO A 304 5.62 -4.70 10.88
C PRO A 304 6.57 -3.97 11.82
N SER A 305 6.15 -3.59 13.03
CA SER A 305 7.03 -2.90 13.99
C SER A 305 8.09 -3.82 14.58
N ALA A 306 7.78 -5.12 14.78
CA ALA A 306 8.75 -6.11 15.24
C ALA A 306 9.81 -6.39 14.16
N PHE A 307 9.35 -6.58 12.91
CA PHE A 307 10.20 -6.73 11.73
C PHE A 307 11.13 -5.53 11.53
N THR A 308 10.56 -4.32 11.57
CA THR A 308 11.30 -3.06 11.43
C THR A 308 12.38 -2.88 12.48
N LYS A 309 12.06 -3.17 13.75
CA LYS A 309 13.03 -3.14 14.85
C LYS A 309 14.19 -4.12 14.62
N ALA A 310 13.91 -5.34 14.20
CA ALA A 310 14.94 -6.35 13.91
C ALA A 310 15.82 -5.95 12.72
N LEU A 311 15.24 -5.35 11.67
CA LEU A 311 15.97 -4.92 10.48
C LEU A 311 16.88 -3.70 10.78
N LEU A 312 16.38 -2.72 11.53
CA LEU A 312 17.19 -1.59 12.02
C LEU A 312 18.30 -2.03 12.98
N GLU A 313 18.07 -3.06 13.81
CA GLU A 313 19.12 -3.67 14.64
C GLU A 313 20.20 -4.30 13.75
N GLN A 314 19.82 -5.16 12.79
CA GLN A 314 20.74 -5.84 11.87
C GLN A 314 21.56 -4.84 11.02
N MET A 315 20.94 -3.78 10.51
CA MET A 315 21.62 -2.72 9.75
C MET A 315 22.71 -2.01 10.57
N ASN A 316 22.59 -2.00 11.91
CA ASN A 316 23.59 -1.43 12.81
C ASN A 316 24.64 -2.45 13.28
N GLN A 317 24.28 -3.72 13.50
CA GLN A 317 25.16 -4.75 14.10
C GLN A 317 26.52 -4.93 13.39
N ARG A 318 26.64 -4.62 12.09
CA ARG A 318 27.88 -4.79 11.31
C ARG A 318 28.54 -3.48 10.85
N ARG A 319 28.09 -2.31 11.34
CA ARG A 319 28.69 -1.01 10.97
C ARG A 319 29.97 -0.76 11.76
N SER A 320 31.10 -0.67 11.05
CA SER A 320 32.41 -0.34 11.62
C SER A 320 32.68 1.19 11.69
N GLY A 321 31.70 2.02 11.32
CA GLY A 321 31.81 3.47 11.31
C GLY A 321 30.59 4.17 10.70
N GLY A 322 30.62 5.50 10.70
CA GLY A 322 29.49 6.36 10.29
C GLY A 322 28.42 6.51 11.38
N PRO A 323 27.39 7.34 11.16
CA PRO A 323 26.27 7.50 12.09
C PRO A 323 25.47 6.19 12.26
N LYS A 324 24.74 6.09 13.36
CA LYS A 324 23.77 5.00 13.59
C LYS A 324 22.66 5.08 12.53
N VAL A 325 22.22 3.93 12.01
CA VAL A 325 21.02 3.84 11.17
C VAL A 325 19.79 4.01 12.06
N THR A 326 19.02 5.05 11.80
CA THR A 326 17.76 5.42 12.45
C THR A 326 16.65 5.51 11.39
N TRP A 327 15.39 5.72 11.81
CA TRP A 327 14.30 5.90 10.86
C TRP A 327 14.45 7.15 9.99
N ASP A 328 15.16 8.16 10.48
CA ASP A 328 15.46 9.41 9.77
C ASP A 328 16.24 9.19 8.45
N MET A 329 16.85 8.00 8.26
CA MET A 329 17.43 7.59 6.97
C MET A 329 16.39 7.14 5.93
N PHE A 330 15.18 6.80 6.37
CA PHE A 330 14.09 6.21 5.57
C PHE A 330 12.83 7.08 5.51
N HIS A 331 12.77 8.13 6.33
CA HIS A 331 11.76 9.17 6.25
C HIS A 331 11.85 9.95 4.91
N ASN A 332 10.69 10.30 4.34
CA ASN A 332 10.52 11.11 3.14
C ASN A 332 11.45 10.69 1.97
N MET A 333 11.28 9.44 1.53
CA MET A 333 12.09 8.84 0.46
C MET A 333 11.51 9.09 -0.94
N ASP A 334 12.08 10.07 -1.65
CA ASP A 334 11.84 10.25 -3.10
C ASP A 334 12.40 9.08 -3.95
N GLU A 335 13.43 8.38 -3.44
CA GLU A 335 14.04 7.24 -4.13
C GLU A 335 14.53 6.13 -3.17
N SER A 336 14.51 4.90 -3.67
CA SER A 336 15.04 3.72 -3.00
C SER A 336 16.56 3.76 -2.74
N LYS A 337 17.00 3.15 -1.63
CA LYS A 337 18.39 3.23 -1.13
C LYS A 337 18.89 1.91 -0.54
N ILE A 338 20.17 1.59 -0.76
CA ILE A 338 20.80 0.41 -0.14
C ILE A 338 21.41 0.78 1.22
N VAL A 339 20.96 0.13 2.29
CA VAL A 339 21.52 0.26 3.64
C VAL A 339 21.84 -1.13 4.20
N GLY A 340 23.11 -1.40 4.50
CA GLY A 340 23.53 -2.68 5.09
C GLY A 340 23.28 -3.90 4.20
N ARG A 341 23.34 -3.73 2.87
CA ARG A 341 22.97 -4.71 1.83
C ARG A 341 21.46 -5.04 1.76
N VAL A 342 20.61 -4.24 2.40
CA VAL A 342 19.17 -4.24 2.17
C VAL A 342 18.82 -3.10 1.22
N LEU A 343 18.15 -3.39 0.11
CA LEU A 343 17.52 -2.36 -0.72
C LEU A 343 16.19 -1.98 -0.07
N VAL A 344 16.10 -0.77 0.45
CA VAL A 344 14.85 -0.20 0.94
C VAL A 344 14.23 0.61 -0.19
N LEU A 345 13.01 0.24 -0.58
CA LEU A 345 12.18 0.97 -1.52
C LEU A 345 11.37 2.04 -0.79
N ASP A 346 10.98 3.08 -1.52
CA ASP A 346 10.03 4.10 -1.09
C ASP A 346 8.63 3.52 -0.79
N VAL A 347 7.72 4.39 -0.33
CA VAL A 347 6.35 3.99 0.05
C VAL A 347 5.51 3.59 -1.18
N GLU A 348 5.60 4.34 -2.28
CA GLU A 348 4.78 4.06 -3.47
C GLU A 348 5.11 2.70 -4.08
N ALA A 349 6.39 2.28 -4.04
CA ALA A 349 6.82 1.00 -4.60
C ALA A 349 6.00 -0.21 -4.14
N PHE A 350 5.71 -0.33 -2.84
CA PHE A 350 4.87 -1.42 -2.30
C PHE A 350 3.52 -0.91 -1.79
N CYS A 351 3.48 0.13 -0.98
CA CYS A 351 2.33 0.56 -0.19
C CYS A 351 1.48 1.64 -0.90
N ALA A 352 1.39 1.56 -2.24
CA ALA A 352 0.72 2.52 -3.09
C ALA A 352 -0.73 2.83 -2.63
N GLY A 353 -1.12 4.10 -2.70
CA GLY A 353 -2.53 4.51 -2.56
C GLY A 353 -3.21 4.28 -1.20
N GLN A 354 -2.47 4.01 -0.12
CA GLN A 354 -3.01 3.87 1.25
C GLN A 354 -3.53 5.22 1.86
N GLY A 355 -3.24 6.35 1.22
CA GLY A 355 -3.76 7.66 1.60
C GLY A 355 -2.99 8.37 2.72
N HIS A 356 -1.81 7.86 3.07
CA HIS A 356 -0.86 8.44 4.04
C HIS A 356 0.58 8.05 3.67
N SER A 357 1.57 8.62 4.35
CA SER A 357 3.01 8.43 4.03
C SER A 357 3.38 8.81 2.58
N ASP A 358 2.67 9.78 1.99
CA ASP A 358 2.82 10.24 0.58
C ASP A 358 2.87 9.10 -0.46
N SER A 359 2.07 8.05 -0.23
CA SER A 359 2.03 6.77 -0.96
C SER A 359 1.68 6.80 -2.45
N GLY A 360 1.61 7.97 -3.10
CA GLY A 360 1.25 8.10 -4.51
C GLY A 360 0.01 7.30 -4.91
N ASN A 361 0.05 6.57 -6.03
CA ASN A 361 -1.08 5.77 -6.51
C ASN A 361 -0.69 4.52 -7.32
N HIS A 362 -1.62 3.58 -7.46
CA HIS A 362 -1.41 2.28 -8.12
C HIS A 362 -1.13 2.34 -9.63
N ASP A 363 -1.51 3.42 -10.32
CA ASP A 363 -1.32 3.56 -11.76
C ASP A 363 0.08 4.12 -12.12
N SER A 364 0.86 4.52 -11.11
CA SER A 364 2.18 5.11 -11.26
C SER A 364 3.23 4.13 -11.81
N ARG A 365 4.39 4.66 -12.24
CA ARG A 365 5.56 3.85 -12.60
C ARG A 365 6.29 3.28 -11.36
N GLY A 366 6.18 3.93 -10.21
CA GLY A 366 6.78 3.50 -8.95
C GLY A 366 6.11 2.24 -8.41
N ALA A 367 4.77 2.18 -8.42
CA ALA A 367 4.00 1.06 -7.90
C ALA A 367 4.39 -0.29 -8.54
N LEU A 368 4.92 -1.20 -7.71
CA LEU A 368 5.39 -2.54 -8.07
C LEU A 368 4.38 -3.63 -7.73
N VAL A 369 3.72 -3.48 -6.59
CA VAL A 369 2.65 -4.36 -6.07
C VAL A 369 1.47 -3.53 -5.57
N LYS A 370 0.35 -4.21 -5.31
CA LYS A 370 -0.87 -3.62 -4.75
C LYS A 370 -1.44 -4.55 -3.69
N HIS A 371 -1.62 -4.06 -2.48
CA HIS A 371 -2.21 -4.81 -1.38
C HIS A 371 -3.71 -4.47 -1.27
N HIS A 372 -4.58 -5.48 -1.22
CA HIS A 372 -6.04 -5.29 -1.19
C HIS A 372 -6.64 -5.28 0.23
N TYR A 373 -5.82 -5.47 1.29
CA TYR A 373 -6.13 -5.24 2.72
C TYR A 373 -7.35 -5.99 3.31
N HIS A 374 -7.87 -7.02 2.63
CA HIS A 374 -9.23 -7.53 2.88
C HIS A 374 -9.38 -9.07 2.81
N ALA A 375 -8.34 -9.87 2.52
CA ALA A 375 -8.47 -11.33 2.62
C ALA A 375 -8.48 -11.82 4.08
N SER A 376 -7.65 -11.23 4.93
CA SER A 376 -7.46 -11.70 6.31
C SER A 376 -8.30 -10.91 7.32
N ASN A 377 -9.41 -11.50 7.77
CA ASN A 377 -10.23 -10.94 8.85
C ASN A 377 -9.62 -11.19 10.25
N TRP A 378 -8.32 -10.94 10.42
CA TRP A 378 -7.63 -10.98 11.72
C TRP A 378 -7.82 -9.72 12.57
N PRO A 379 -7.91 -8.48 12.03
CA PRO A 379 -8.09 -7.29 12.87
C PRO A 379 -9.37 -7.34 13.69
N SER A 380 -10.46 -7.88 13.13
CA SER A 380 -11.74 -8.05 13.85
C SER A 380 -11.71 -9.12 14.95
N LYS A 381 -10.62 -9.90 15.06
CA LYS A 381 -10.40 -10.88 16.14
C LYS A 381 -9.47 -10.37 17.25
N HIS A 382 -8.75 -9.28 17.00
CA HIS A 382 -7.76 -8.71 17.90
C HIS A 382 -8.14 -7.25 18.17
N PRO A 383 -8.79 -6.93 19.31
CA PRO A 383 -9.36 -5.61 19.53
C PRO A 383 -8.27 -4.53 19.55
N ARG A 384 -8.57 -3.39 18.92
CA ARG A 384 -7.84 -2.14 19.11
C ARG A 384 -8.37 -1.41 20.33
N TYR A 385 -7.61 -0.44 20.83
CA TYR A 385 -8.18 0.56 21.73
C TYR A 385 -9.27 1.35 20.99
N SER A 386 -10.44 1.50 21.60
CA SER A 386 -11.53 2.34 21.10
C SER A 386 -12.09 3.14 22.28
N HIS A 387 -12.11 4.46 22.16
CA HIS A 387 -12.69 5.31 23.19
C HIS A 387 -14.23 5.21 23.13
N PRO A 388 -14.93 4.93 24.24
CA PRO A 388 -16.35 4.56 24.22
C PRO A 388 -17.33 5.68 23.80
N VAL A 389 -16.81 6.88 23.51
CA VAL A 389 -17.54 8.03 22.92
C VAL A 389 -16.93 8.49 21.59
N TYR A 390 -15.67 8.15 21.28
CA TYR A 390 -14.89 8.77 20.19
C TYR A 390 -14.23 7.79 19.21
N GLY A 391 -14.50 6.47 19.32
CA GLY A 391 -13.99 5.49 18.37
C GLY A 391 -12.49 5.23 18.47
N GLN A 392 -11.90 4.71 17.39
CA GLN A 392 -10.46 4.42 17.30
C GLN A 392 -9.73 5.67 16.81
N VAL A 393 -8.52 5.95 17.29
CA VAL A 393 -7.71 7.07 16.78
C VAL A 393 -7.18 6.76 15.36
N GLU A 394 -7.08 5.48 15.04
CA GLU A 394 -6.76 4.92 13.73
C GLU A 394 -7.77 5.30 12.65
N ASP A 395 -9.03 5.58 13.01
CA ASP A 395 -10.08 6.01 12.07
C ASP A 395 -9.75 7.38 11.43
N CYS A 396 -8.83 8.15 12.03
CA CYS A 396 -8.29 9.39 11.45
C CYS A 396 -7.29 9.18 10.30
N ASN A 397 -6.85 7.94 10.02
CA ASN A 397 -5.85 7.58 9.00
C ASN A 397 -4.64 8.55 8.93
N TRP A 398 -3.98 8.76 10.07
CA TRP A 398 -2.80 9.64 10.23
C TRP A 398 -3.03 11.14 9.97
N ASN A 399 -4.27 11.60 9.76
CA ASN A 399 -4.54 13.03 9.64
C ASN A 399 -4.30 13.76 10.98
N ALA A 400 -3.28 14.63 11.02
CA ALA A 400 -2.83 15.30 12.24
C ALA A 400 -3.89 16.20 12.91
N GLU A 401 -4.78 16.83 12.13
CA GLU A 401 -5.87 17.63 12.73
C GLU A 401 -6.93 16.74 13.39
N CYS A 402 -7.29 15.63 12.75
CA CYS A 402 -8.22 14.63 13.30
C CYS A 402 -7.65 13.97 14.56
N VAL A 403 -6.39 13.53 14.55
CA VAL A 403 -5.74 12.91 15.72
C VAL A 403 -5.65 13.92 16.88
N ARG A 404 -5.22 15.15 16.63
CA ARG A 404 -5.21 16.23 17.65
C ARG A 404 -6.60 16.47 18.23
N LEU A 405 -7.64 16.50 17.38
CA LEU A 405 -9.02 16.68 17.82
C LEU A 405 -9.52 15.49 18.65
N TRP A 406 -9.11 14.26 18.31
CA TRP A 406 -9.41 13.06 19.09
C TRP A 406 -8.73 13.11 20.47
N ASP A 407 -7.44 13.43 20.53
CA ASP A 407 -6.67 13.59 21.77
C ASP A 407 -7.27 14.68 22.68
N GLU A 408 -7.62 15.85 22.11
CA GLU A 408 -8.26 16.94 22.85
C GLU A 408 -9.63 16.51 23.41
N ASN A 409 -10.46 15.85 22.61
CA ASN A 409 -11.76 15.32 23.03
C ASN A 409 -11.65 14.28 24.16
N VAL A 410 -10.70 13.35 24.07
CA VAL A 410 -10.42 12.35 25.12
C VAL A 410 -9.88 13.03 26.38
N ALA A 411 -8.96 13.99 26.24
CA ALA A 411 -8.41 14.77 27.35
C ALA A 411 -9.44 15.69 28.01
N GLU A 412 -10.50 16.12 27.31
CA GLU A 412 -11.66 16.78 27.91
C GLU A 412 -12.61 15.80 28.59
N TYR A 413 -12.95 14.67 27.95
CA TYR A 413 -13.82 13.65 28.51
C TYR A 413 -13.31 13.10 29.85
N ASN A 414 -11.98 12.93 29.98
CA ASN A 414 -11.35 12.49 31.22
C ASN A 414 -11.47 13.50 32.39
N LYS A 415 -11.83 14.76 32.13
CA LYS A 415 -12.03 15.81 33.15
C LYS A 415 -13.49 15.95 33.62
N LEU A 416 -14.44 15.34 32.91
CA LEU A 416 -15.88 15.41 33.20
C LEU A 416 -16.24 14.63 34.47
N THR A 417 -17.40 14.94 35.07
CA THR A 417 -17.97 14.11 36.15
C THR A 417 -18.52 12.78 35.61
N GLU A 418 -18.78 11.81 36.48
CA GLU A 418 -19.33 10.51 36.06
C GLU A 418 -20.76 10.62 35.49
N GLU A 419 -21.54 11.61 35.94
CA GLU A 419 -22.84 11.96 35.37
C GLU A 419 -22.70 12.50 33.94
N GLU A 420 -21.78 13.44 33.72
CA GLU A 420 -21.50 14.02 32.40
C GLU A 420 -20.93 12.99 31.42
N LYS A 421 -20.02 12.12 31.88
CA LYS A 421 -19.52 10.98 31.12
C LYS A 421 -20.64 10.04 30.71
N LYS A 422 -21.57 9.73 31.63
CA LYS A 422 -22.75 8.90 31.35
C LYS A 422 -23.66 9.56 30.31
N THR A 423 -23.93 10.86 30.42
CA THR A 423 -24.71 11.59 29.39
C THR A 423 -24.05 11.46 28.01
N LYS A 424 -22.75 11.74 27.89
CA LYS A 424 -22.03 11.57 26.61
C LYS A 424 -22.04 10.11 26.09
N LEU A 425 -21.97 9.11 26.97
CA LEU A 425 -22.08 7.69 26.59
C LEU A 425 -23.49 7.32 26.09
N ASP A 426 -24.53 7.85 26.73
CA ASP A 426 -25.93 7.58 26.34
C ASP A 426 -26.37 8.42 25.13
N GLU A 427 -25.68 9.52 24.83
CA GLU A 427 -25.76 10.27 23.56
C GLU A 427 -25.05 9.51 22.43
N ALA A 428 -23.81 9.04 22.64
CA ALA A 428 -23.04 8.31 21.63
C ALA A 428 -23.75 7.05 21.15
N LYS A 429 -24.36 6.27 22.07
CA LYS A 429 -25.18 5.08 21.71
C LYS A 429 -26.35 5.43 20.80
N LYS A 430 -27.07 6.52 21.07
CA LYS A 430 -28.23 6.99 20.28
C LYS A 430 -27.84 7.61 18.93
N GLY A 431 -26.55 7.87 18.70
CA GLY A 431 -26.01 8.29 17.40
C GLY A 431 -25.49 7.14 16.54
N GLY A 432 -25.54 5.90 17.06
CA GLY A 432 -25.11 4.68 16.36
C GLY A 432 -26.24 3.69 16.05
N GLU A 433 -27.51 4.11 16.28
CA GLU A 433 -28.74 3.46 15.81
C GLU A 433 -29.30 4.22 14.60
#